data_AF-A0A7I7KQ28-F1
#
_entry.id   AF-A0A7I7KQ28-F1
#
_cell.length_a   1.000
_cell.length_b   1.000
_cell.length_c   1.000
_cell.angle_alpha   90.00
_cell.angle_beta   90.00
_cell.angle_gamma   90.00
#
_symmetry.space_group_name_H-M   'P 1'
#
loop_
_entity.id
_entity.type
_entity.pdbx_description
1 polymer ?
#
loop_
_entity_poly.entity_id
_entity_poly.type
_entity_poly.pdbx_seq_one_letter_code
_entity_poly.pdbx_strand_id
1 'polypeptide(L)'
;MPKTSKNGKPKKSELPSTLQRSDAAAQRTFAKAHDSAAEQYGSEERAHRVAFSALKHSFEKVGDRWERKPHKGPSDKRAERGGLNNPIPSDEGVDANASKRHLLDIARRLDVRGRSTMAKSELVEAIKNHNRRIRSR
;
A
#
# COMPACT_ATOMS: atom_id res chain seq x y z
N MET A 1 -11.27 15.54 5.33
CA MET A 1 -10.31 16.68 5.47
C MET A 1 -9.25 16.65 4.38
N PRO A 2 -8.74 17.82 3.89
CA PRO A 2 -7.71 17.87 2.86
C PRO A 2 -6.36 17.37 3.38
N LYS A 3 -5.74 16.46 2.63
CA LYS A 3 -4.46 15.80 2.93
C LYS A 3 -3.27 16.62 2.45
N THR A 4 -3.48 17.66 1.65
CA THR A 4 -2.46 18.64 1.27
C THR A 4 -2.67 20.01 1.94
N SER A 5 -1.57 20.74 2.06
CA SER A 5 -1.51 22.16 2.45
C SER A 5 -1.89 23.06 1.27
N LYS A 6 -2.08 24.36 1.53
CA LYS A 6 -2.33 25.37 0.49
C LYS A 6 -1.27 25.37 -0.63
N ASN A 7 -0.05 24.94 -0.32
CA ASN A 7 1.07 24.87 -1.26
C ASN A 7 1.23 23.47 -1.90
N GLY A 8 0.22 22.60 -1.80
CA GLY A 8 0.22 21.25 -2.38
C GLY A 8 1.14 20.23 -1.70
N LYS A 9 1.76 20.58 -0.56
CA LYS A 9 2.58 19.66 0.23
C LYS A 9 1.70 18.75 1.12
N PRO A 10 2.02 17.45 1.29
CA PRO A 10 1.27 16.58 2.19
C PRO A 10 1.32 17.05 3.64
N LYS A 11 0.18 17.04 4.33
CA LYS A 11 0.08 17.29 5.76
C LYS A 11 0.29 15.99 6.50
N LYS A 12 1.47 15.77 7.09
CA LYS A 12 1.79 14.50 7.78
C LYS A 12 0.76 14.11 8.84
N SER A 13 0.26 15.06 9.63
CA SER A 13 -0.75 14.82 10.66
C SER A 13 -2.08 14.26 10.11
N GLU A 14 -2.38 14.52 8.83
CA GLU A 14 -3.62 14.08 8.18
C GLU A 14 -3.48 12.71 7.50
N LEU A 15 -2.27 12.17 7.42
CA LEU A 15 -1.99 10.91 6.74
C LEU A 15 -2.18 9.72 7.69
N PRO A 16 -2.57 8.55 7.15
CA PRO A 16 -2.48 7.29 7.89
C PRO A 16 -1.09 7.09 8.48
N SER A 17 -0.99 6.52 9.69
CA SER A 17 0.28 6.35 10.43
C SER A 17 1.37 5.65 9.60
N THR A 18 0.99 4.69 8.76
CA THR A 18 1.93 4.01 7.86
C THR A 18 2.53 4.96 6.82
N LEU A 19 1.73 5.89 6.29
CA LEU A 19 2.19 6.91 5.34
C LEU A 19 3.04 7.99 6.02
N GLN A 20 2.79 8.32 7.28
CA GLN A 20 3.65 9.25 8.04
C GLN A 20 5.10 8.77 8.12
N ARG A 21 5.29 7.45 8.23
CA ARG A 21 6.59 6.76 8.26
C ARG A 21 7.14 6.39 6.88
N SER A 22 6.36 6.64 5.82
CA SER A 22 6.76 6.37 4.44
C SER A 22 7.56 7.52 3.85
N ASP A 23 8.22 7.28 2.71
CA ASP A 23 8.93 8.32 1.99
C ASP A 23 8.00 9.46 1.49
N ALA A 24 8.60 10.59 1.12
CA ALA A 24 7.87 11.75 0.67
C ALA A 24 7.10 11.52 -0.64
N ALA A 25 7.52 10.57 -1.48
CA ALA A 25 6.82 10.25 -2.72
C ALA A 25 5.52 9.49 -2.43
N ALA A 26 5.53 8.49 -1.55
CA ALA A 26 4.34 7.77 -1.08
C ALA A 26 3.33 8.73 -0.46
N GLN A 27 3.79 9.62 0.43
CA GLN A 27 2.96 10.66 1.06
C GLN A 27 2.29 11.56 0.02
N ARG A 28 3.06 12.03 -0.98
CA ARG A 28 2.53 12.88 -2.07
C ARG A 28 1.53 12.14 -2.94
N THR A 29 1.82 10.90 -3.33
CA THR A 29 0.93 10.09 -4.16
C THR A 29 -0.42 9.91 -3.47
N PHE A 30 -0.41 9.53 -2.19
CA PHE A 30 -1.66 9.39 -1.44
C PHE A 30 -2.39 10.72 -1.28
N ALA A 31 -1.71 11.77 -0.79
CA ALA A 31 -2.35 13.03 -0.46
C ALA A 31 -3.00 13.70 -1.68
N LYS A 32 -2.28 13.75 -2.81
CA LYS A 32 -2.79 14.35 -4.05
C LYS A 32 -3.95 13.55 -4.64
N ALA A 33 -3.84 12.22 -4.65
CA ALA A 33 -4.91 11.37 -5.15
C ALA A 33 -6.17 11.44 -4.27
N HIS A 34 -5.99 11.57 -2.95
CA HIS A 34 -7.09 11.76 -2.01
C HIS A 34 -7.81 13.08 -2.28
N ASP A 35 -7.08 14.20 -2.27
CA ASP A 35 -7.70 15.52 -2.42
C ASP A 35 -8.41 15.68 -3.77
N SER A 36 -7.78 15.21 -4.85
CA SER A 36 -8.40 15.22 -6.19
C SER A 36 -9.67 14.37 -6.25
N ALA A 37 -9.67 13.20 -5.62
CA ALA A 37 -10.87 12.35 -5.56
C ALA A 37 -11.94 12.91 -4.63
N ALA A 38 -11.56 13.60 -3.56
CA ALA A 38 -12.49 14.26 -2.65
C ALA A 38 -13.19 15.43 -3.35
N GLU A 39 -12.44 16.22 -4.13
CA GLU A 39 -12.98 17.28 -4.99
C GLU A 39 -13.92 16.72 -6.05
N GLN A 40 -13.51 15.64 -6.73
CA GLN A 40 -14.30 15.06 -7.81
C GLN A 40 -15.58 14.37 -7.34
N TYR A 41 -15.54 13.68 -6.20
CA TYR A 41 -16.64 12.80 -5.78
C TYR A 41 -17.40 13.28 -4.55
N GLY A 42 -16.92 14.31 -3.84
CA GLY A 42 -17.54 14.79 -2.59
C GLY A 42 -17.60 13.74 -1.47
N SER A 43 -16.89 12.61 -1.60
CA SER A 43 -16.95 11.46 -0.70
C SER A 43 -15.58 11.12 -0.16
N GLU A 44 -15.39 11.27 1.15
CA GLU A 44 -14.12 10.97 1.82
C GLU A 44 -13.78 9.47 1.71
N GLU A 45 -14.76 8.58 1.89
CA GLU A 45 -14.55 7.13 1.75
C GLU A 45 -14.05 6.78 0.33
N ARG A 46 -14.67 7.36 -0.71
CA ARG A 46 -14.25 7.14 -2.10
C ARG A 46 -12.87 7.72 -2.36
N ALA A 47 -12.56 8.90 -1.80
CA ALA A 47 -11.25 9.51 -1.88
C ALA A 47 -10.16 8.63 -1.26
N HIS A 48 -10.42 8.03 -0.10
CA HIS A 48 -9.51 7.07 0.53
C HIS A 48 -9.25 5.85 -0.36
N ARG A 49 -10.30 5.26 -0.95
CA ARG A 49 -10.15 4.11 -1.86
C ARG A 49 -9.29 4.46 -3.08
N VAL A 50 -9.54 5.60 -3.72
CA VAL A 50 -8.77 6.06 -4.88
C VAL A 50 -7.32 6.33 -4.50
N ALA A 51 -7.08 7.00 -3.37
CA ALA A 51 -5.75 7.29 -2.88
C ALA A 51 -4.91 6.03 -2.60
N PHE A 52 -5.51 5.01 -1.98
CA PHE A 52 -4.82 3.72 -1.78
C PHE A 52 -4.60 2.96 -3.09
N SER A 53 -5.52 3.03 -4.04
CA SER A 53 -5.31 2.42 -5.37
C SER A 53 -4.15 3.07 -6.12
N ALA A 54 -4.08 4.41 -6.11
CA ALA A 54 -2.96 5.15 -6.70
C ALA A 54 -1.62 4.83 -6.00
N LEU A 55 -1.64 4.72 -4.68
CA LEU A 55 -0.48 4.34 -3.88
C LEU A 55 0.02 2.93 -4.24
N LYS A 56 -0.87 1.93 -4.21
CA LYS A 56 -0.55 0.51 -4.50
C LYS A 56 0.00 0.28 -5.92
N HIS A 57 -0.26 1.20 -6.84
CA HIS A 57 0.23 1.09 -8.21
C HIS A 57 1.74 1.33 -8.33
N SER A 58 2.37 2.05 -7.38
CA SER A 58 3.81 2.36 -7.40
C SER A 58 4.53 2.01 -6.09
N PHE A 59 3.79 1.73 -5.02
CA PHE A 59 4.30 1.43 -3.70
C PHE A 59 3.67 0.15 -3.16
N GLU A 60 4.41 -0.55 -2.31
CA GLU A 60 3.96 -1.72 -1.58
C GLU A 60 4.19 -1.53 -0.10
N LYS A 61 3.38 -2.19 0.71
CA LYS A 61 3.44 -2.07 2.16
C LYS A 61 4.48 -3.05 2.70
N VAL A 62 5.51 -2.51 3.35
CA VAL A 62 6.59 -3.26 3.98
C VAL A 62 6.64 -2.88 5.46
N GLY A 63 6.14 -3.77 6.31
CA GLY A 63 6.04 -3.55 7.75
C GLY A 63 5.11 -2.38 8.07
N ASP A 64 5.71 -1.30 8.56
CA ASP A 64 5.03 -0.13 9.11
C ASP A 64 4.99 1.08 8.16
N ARG A 65 5.46 0.91 6.92
CA ARG A 65 5.57 1.95 5.90
C ARG A 65 5.26 1.41 4.49
N TRP A 66 5.16 2.33 3.55
CA TRP A 66 5.06 2.07 2.11
C TRP A 66 6.41 2.35 1.45
N GLU A 67 6.89 1.38 0.69
CA GLU A 67 8.15 1.44 -0.05
C GLU A 67 7.88 1.36 -1.54
N ARG A 68 8.76 1.93 -2.35
CA ARG A 68 8.61 1.94 -3.80
C ARG A 68 8.76 0.53 -4.38
N LYS A 69 7.83 0.14 -5.24
CA LYS A 69 7.91 -1.12 -6.00
C LYS A 69 9.06 -1.07 -7.00
N PRO A 70 9.67 -2.23 -7.33
CA PRO A 70 10.62 -2.32 -8.45
C PRO A 70 10.00 -1.91 -9.80
N HIS A 71 8.72 -2.27 -10.01
CA HIS A 71 7.96 -1.95 -11.21
C HIS A 71 6.58 -1.40 -10.85
N LYS A 72 6.08 -0.46 -11.66
CA LYS A 72 4.71 0.03 -11.52
C LYS A 72 3.72 -1.00 -12.07
N GLY A 73 2.55 -1.08 -11.47
CA GLY A 73 1.51 -2.02 -11.87
C GLY A 73 0.59 -2.40 -10.71
N PRO A 74 -0.50 -3.12 -11.00
CA PRO A 74 -1.39 -3.63 -9.97
C PRO A 74 -0.63 -4.52 -8.98
N SER A 75 -0.95 -4.37 -7.69
CA SER A 75 -0.28 -5.08 -6.60
C SER A 75 -0.75 -6.53 -6.45
N ASP A 76 -2.02 -6.77 -6.74
CA ASP A 76 -2.70 -8.04 -6.51
C ASP A 76 -3.80 -8.25 -7.56
N LYS A 77 -4.35 -9.46 -7.60
CA LYS A 77 -5.46 -9.84 -8.50
C LYS A 77 -6.69 -8.93 -8.32
N ARG A 78 -6.90 -8.41 -7.11
CA ARG A 78 -7.99 -7.46 -6.83
C ARG A 78 -7.74 -6.13 -7.55
N ALA A 79 -6.52 -5.60 -7.50
CA ALA A 79 -6.12 -4.39 -8.21
C ALA A 79 -6.13 -4.57 -9.73
N GLU A 80 -5.80 -5.76 -10.24
CA GLU A 80 -5.91 -6.10 -11.66
C GLU A 80 -7.35 -6.06 -12.15
N ARG A 81 -8.26 -6.72 -11.43
CA ARG A 81 -9.68 -6.77 -11.82
C ARG A 81 -10.38 -5.41 -11.66
N GLY A 82 -10.01 -4.64 -10.64
CA GLY A 82 -10.67 -3.38 -10.32
C GLY A 82 -12.15 -3.53 -9.91
N GLY A 83 -12.87 -2.41 -9.90
CA GLY A 83 -14.31 -2.36 -9.60
C GLY A 83 -14.66 -2.28 -8.10
N LEU A 84 -15.81 -1.67 -7.80
CA LEU A 84 -16.33 -1.52 -6.43
C LEU A 84 -16.78 -2.87 -5.84
N ASN A 85 -17.48 -3.68 -6.65
CA ASN A 85 -18.01 -4.99 -6.27
C ASN A 85 -17.03 -6.10 -6.67
N ASN A 86 -15.83 -6.05 -6.11
CA ASN A 86 -14.78 -7.02 -6.38
C ASN A 86 -14.71 -8.10 -5.28
N PRO A 87 -15.09 -9.37 -5.58
CA PRO A 87 -15.07 -10.46 -4.60
C PRO A 87 -13.67 -10.98 -4.34
N ILE A 88 -12.66 -10.61 -5.15
CA ILE A 88 -11.28 -11.06 -4.95
C ILE A 88 -10.73 -10.42 -3.67
N PRO A 89 -10.21 -11.21 -2.72
CA PRO A 89 -9.53 -10.68 -1.54
C PRO A 89 -8.34 -9.80 -1.90
N SER A 90 -8.07 -8.76 -1.10
CA SER A 90 -6.86 -7.95 -1.28
C SER A 90 -5.69 -8.54 -0.51
N ASP A 91 -4.49 -8.36 -1.05
CA ASP A 91 -3.22 -8.65 -0.36
C ASP A 91 -2.77 -7.48 0.54
N GLU A 92 -3.68 -6.56 0.85
CA GLU A 92 -3.53 -5.47 1.84
C GLU A 92 -2.30 -4.56 1.63
N GLY A 93 -1.92 -4.38 0.36
CA GLY A 93 -0.80 -3.54 -0.03
C GLY A 93 0.50 -4.28 -0.27
N VAL A 94 0.56 -5.60 -0.06
CA VAL A 94 1.68 -6.43 -0.52
C VAL A 94 1.63 -6.55 -2.04
N ASP A 95 2.79 -6.48 -2.72
CA ASP A 95 2.87 -6.74 -4.16
C ASP A 95 2.92 -8.24 -4.45
N ALA A 96 1.76 -8.91 -4.42
CA ALA A 96 1.64 -10.32 -4.75
C ALA A 96 2.09 -10.66 -6.18
N ASN A 97 2.14 -9.66 -7.06
CA ASN A 97 2.65 -9.81 -8.41
C ASN A 97 4.19 -9.79 -8.51
N ALA A 98 4.89 -9.38 -7.46
CA ALA A 98 6.35 -9.33 -7.45
C ALA A 98 7.01 -10.71 -7.65
N SER A 99 8.29 -10.72 -8.01
CA SER A 99 9.05 -11.97 -8.11
C SER A 99 9.20 -12.66 -6.75
N LYS A 100 9.33 -13.99 -6.73
CA LYS A 100 9.61 -14.74 -5.48
C LYS A 100 10.86 -14.20 -4.78
N ARG A 101 11.89 -13.84 -5.56
CA ARG A 101 13.14 -13.26 -5.03
C ARG A 101 12.90 -11.95 -4.30
N HIS A 102 12.07 -11.07 -4.85
CA HIS A 102 11.72 -9.79 -4.22
C HIS A 102 10.94 -10.00 -2.91
N LEU A 103 9.93 -10.87 -2.93
CA LEU A 103 9.16 -11.20 -1.73
C LEU A 103 10.03 -11.84 -0.64
N LEU A 104 10.98 -12.69 -1.04
CA LEU A 104 11.94 -13.27 -0.11
C LEU A 104 12.83 -12.20 0.54
N ASP A 105 13.22 -11.18 -0.21
CA ASP A 105 13.99 -10.06 0.32
C ASP A 105 13.18 -9.22 1.32
N ILE A 106 11.94 -8.88 0.99
CA ILE A 106 11.02 -8.23 1.92
C ILE A 106 10.84 -9.07 3.18
N ALA A 107 10.55 -10.36 3.03
CA ALA A 107 10.40 -11.28 4.15
C ALA A 107 11.67 -11.37 5.01
N ARG A 108 12.87 -11.23 4.42
CA ARG A 108 14.14 -11.15 5.14
C ARG A 108 14.23 -9.86 5.94
N ARG A 109 13.92 -8.71 5.33
CA ARG A 109 13.95 -7.40 6.01
C ARG A 109 12.93 -7.30 7.15
N LEU A 110 11.83 -8.04 7.05
CA LEU A 110 10.80 -8.16 8.08
C LEU A 110 11.06 -9.30 9.09
N ASP A 111 12.20 -9.98 9.00
CA ASP A 111 12.55 -11.12 9.85
C ASP A 111 11.44 -12.19 9.97
N VAL A 112 10.85 -12.55 8.81
CA VAL A 112 9.89 -13.64 8.72
C VAL A 112 10.64 -14.97 8.88
N ARG A 113 10.28 -15.72 9.92
CA ARG A 113 10.81 -17.06 10.20
C ARG A 113 10.32 -18.06 9.14
N GLY A 114 11.20 -18.97 8.72
CA GLY A 114 10.88 -19.99 7.69
C GLY A 114 10.82 -19.48 6.24
N ARG A 115 11.07 -18.19 6.00
CA ARG A 115 10.95 -17.56 4.66
C ARG A 115 11.70 -18.28 3.53
N SER A 116 12.82 -18.95 3.82
CA SER A 116 13.67 -19.59 2.80
C SER A 116 13.01 -20.80 2.14
N THR A 117 12.13 -21.50 2.83
CA THR A 117 11.43 -22.69 2.31
C THR A 117 10.08 -22.35 1.69
N MET A 118 9.56 -21.14 1.92
CA MET A 118 8.24 -20.72 1.47
C MET A 118 8.14 -20.60 -0.05
N ALA A 119 7.00 -21.02 -0.60
CA ALA A 119 6.55 -20.68 -1.94
C ALA A 119 6.16 -19.19 -2.04
N LYS A 120 5.94 -18.71 -3.27
CA LYS A 120 5.61 -17.30 -3.51
C LYS A 120 4.34 -16.85 -2.75
N SER A 121 3.28 -17.65 -2.81
CA SER A 121 2.02 -17.38 -2.11
C SER A 121 2.19 -17.34 -0.59
N GLU A 122 2.98 -18.25 -0.04
CA GLU A 122 3.27 -18.30 1.40
C GLU A 122 4.06 -17.07 1.86
N LEU A 123 5.00 -16.58 1.05
CA LEU A 123 5.71 -15.32 1.33
C LEU A 123 4.75 -14.13 1.35
N VAL A 124 3.82 -14.03 0.39
CA VAL A 124 2.81 -12.96 0.37
C VAL A 124 1.97 -12.98 1.65
N GLU A 125 1.44 -14.15 2.01
CA GLU A 125 0.64 -14.31 3.23
C GLU A 125 1.45 -14.01 4.50
N ALA A 126 2.69 -14.47 4.59
CA ALA A 126 3.55 -14.22 5.74
C ALA A 126 3.86 -12.72 5.90
N ILE A 127 4.16 -12.01 4.81
CA ILE A 127 4.37 -10.56 4.81
C ILE A 127 3.07 -9.84 5.19
N LYS A 128 1.93 -10.23 4.62
CA LYS A 128 0.61 -9.66 4.95
C LYS A 128 0.31 -9.80 6.44
N ASN A 129 0.52 -10.98 7.00
CA ASN A 129 0.31 -11.24 8.43
C ASN A 129 1.27 -10.43 9.31
N HIS A 130 2.53 -10.32 8.91
CA HIS A 130 3.50 -9.46 9.60
C HIS A 130 3.05 -7.99 9.60
N ASN A 131 2.62 -7.47 8.46
CA ASN A 131 2.12 -6.10 8.30
C ASN A 131 0.88 -5.82 9.15
N ARG A 132 -0.02 -6.80 9.31
CA ARG A 132 -1.20 -6.68 10.20
C ARG A 132 -0.76 -6.56 11.67
N ARG A 133 0.17 -7.41 12.10
CA ARG A 133 0.68 -7.44 13.47
C ARG A 133 1.40 -6.15 13.89
N ILE A 134 2.12 -5.50 12.98
CA ILE A 134 2.74 -4.20 13.30
C ILE A 134 1.70 -3.08 13.33
N ARG A 135 0.67 -3.13 12.48
CA ARG A 135 -0.39 -2.11 12.50
C ARG A 135 -1.18 -2.11 13.82
N SER A 136 -1.31 -3.26 14.48
CA SER A 136 -2.01 -3.40 15.76
C SER A 136 -1.17 -3.05 16.99
N ARG A 137 0.08 -2.63 16.82
CA ARG A 137 0.99 -2.19 17.88
C ARG A 137 1.20 -0.68 17.76
#